data_AF-A0A1K2F7U6-F1
#
_entry.id   AF-A0A1K2F7U6-F1
#
_cell.length_a   1.000
_cell.length_b   1.000
_cell.length_c   1.000
_cell.angle_alpha   90.00
_cell.angle_beta   90.00
_cell.angle_gamma   90.00
#
_symmetry.space_group_name_H-M   'P 1'
#
loop_
_entity.id
_entity.type
_entity.pdbx_description
1 polymer ?
#
loop_
_entity_poly.entity_id
_entity_poly.type
_entity_poly.pdbx_seq_one_letter_code
_entity_poly.pdbx_strand_id
1 'polypeptide(L)'
;MTLLVHTFVYDEPGKPRLLDDPEDGSDMAGFESSRTKLWGSEHARALGARFLPGLAADDLYVQPEDIEEFLAECELLRGHTAELGVHSGYREDYVAARLADITRAALRARSVGGGVLVW
;
A
#
# COMPACT_ATOMS: atom_id res chain seq x y z
N MET A 1 13.15 9.36 6.26
CA MET A 1 12.27 8.33 6.84
C MET A 1 11.63 7.56 5.70
N THR A 2 11.34 6.30 5.93
CA THR A 2 10.83 5.34 4.94
C THR A 2 9.38 5.04 5.32
N LEU A 3 8.53 4.94 4.31
CA LEU A 3 7.16 4.47 4.42
C LEU A 3 7.17 2.95 4.27
N LEU A 4 6.64 2.24 5.25
CA LEU A 4 6.65 0.78 5.34
C LEU A 4 5.24 0.23 5.12
N VAL A 5 5.16 -1.05 4.79
CA VAL A 5 3.91 -1.80 4.68
C VAL A 5 4.03 -3.14 5.40
N HIS A 6 3.05 -3.45 6.25
CA HIS A 6 2.97 -4.73 6.95
C HIS A 6 1.59 -5.36 6.85
N THR A 7 1.57 -6.69 6.94
CA THR A 7 0.34 -7.45 7.19
C THR A 7 0.07 -7.49 8.69
N PHE A 8 -1.18 -7.31 9.10
CA PHE A 8 -1.60 -7.51 10.50
C PHE A 8 -2.74 -8.52 10.60
N VAL A 9 -2.91 -9.13 11.78
CA VAL A 9 -4.05 -9.98 12.14
C VAL A 9 -4.65 -9.52 13.46
N TYR A 10 -5.90 -9.90 13.73
CA TYR A 10 -6.54 -9.71 15.03
C TYR A 10 -6.44 -11.00 15.85
N ASP A 11 -5.62 -11.02 16.89
CA ASP A 11 -5.62 -12.14 17.85
C ASP A 11 -6.87 -12.10 18.74
N GLU A 12 -7.35 -10.89 19.03
CA GLU A 12 -8.58 -10.57 19.74
C GLU A 12 -9.23 -9.35 19.05
N PRO A 13 -10.56 -9.16 19.17
CA PRO A 13 -11.24 -8.01 18.58
C PRO A 13 -10.58 -6.69 18.99
N GLY A 14 -10.07 -5.94 18.01
CA GLY A 14 -9.59 -4.57 18.20
C GLY A 14 -8.10 -4.39 18.51
N LYS A 15 -7.30 -5.46 18.64
CA LYS A 15 -5.84 -5.33 18.80
C LYS A 15 -5.08 -5.96 17.63
N PRO A 16 -4.64 -5.16 16.64
CA PRO A 16 -3.87 -5.69 15.51
C PRO A 16 -2.47 -6.10 15.97
N ARG A 17 -2.02 -7.29 15.53
CA ARG A 17 -0.64 -7.75 15.65
C ARG A 17 -0.02 -7.79 14.27
N LEU A 18 1.10 -7.09 14.09
CA LEU A 18 1.89 -7.13 12.87
C LEU A 18 2.52 -8.52 12.72
N LEU A 19 2.51 -9.05 11.51
CA LEU A 19 3.21 -10.26 11.17
C LEU A 19 4.61 -9.90 10.67
N ASP A 20 5.63 -10.64 11.11
CA ASP A 20 7.00 -10.49 10.59
C ASP A 20 7.02 -10.62 9.08
N ASP A 21 7.76 -9.78 8.38
CA ASP A 21 7.84 -9.84 6.92
C ASP A 21 8.48 -11.14 6.43
N PRO A 22 8.05 -11.69 5.28
CA PRO A 22 8.68 -12.87 4.71
C PRO A 22 10.15 -12.58 4.36
N GLU A 23 11.04 -13.55 4.57
CA GLU A 23 12.51 -13.41 4.42
C GLU A 23 12.96 -12.89 3.04
N ASP A 24 12.13 -13.03 2.01
CA ASP A 24 12.39 -12.67 0.62
C ASP A 24 11.64 -11.40 0.14
N GLY A 25 10.84 -10.77 1.01
CA GLY A 25 10.01 -9.61 0.68
C GLY A 25 10.61 -8.29 1.16
N SER A 26 10.50 -7.24 0.35
CA SER A 26 10.64 -5.87 0.85
C SER A 26 9.31 -5.40 1.44
N ASP A 27 9.40 -4.71 2.56
CA ASP A 27 8.32 -4.03 3.29
C ASP A 27 8.23 -2.54 2.93
N MET A 28 8.92 -2.09 1.87
CA MET A 28 8.96 -0.67 1.54
C MET A 28 7.77 -0.26 0.67
N ALA A 29 6.92 0.62 1.21
CA ALA A 29 5.92 1.38 0.45
C ALA A 29 6.52 2.66 -0.17
N GLY A 30 7.72 3.08 0.25
CA GLY A 30 8.47 4.16 -0.40
C GLY A 30 9.25 5.01 0.59
N PHE A 31 9.70 6.20 0.17
CA PHE A 31 10.13 7.24 1.10
C PHE A 31 8.94 7.89 1.78
N GLU A 32 9.15 8.54 2.92
CA GLU A 32 8.13 9.35 3.61
C GLU A 32 7.44 10.33 2.64
N SER A 33 8.20 10.99 1.77
CA SER A 33 7.65 11.91 0.78
C SER A 33 6.69 11.26 -0.22
N SER A 34 6.75 9.94 -0.42
CA SER A 34 5.83 9.20 -1.29
C SER A 34 4.41 9.21 -0.76
N ARG A 35 4.25 9.39 0.56
CA ARG A 35 2.96 9.56 1.25
C ARG A 35 2.10 10.62 0.58
N THR A 36 2.67 11.76 0.21
CA THR A 36 1.93 12.88 -0.41
C THR A 36 2.21 13.03 -1.91
N LYS A 37 3.44 12.77 -2.36
CA LYS A 37 3.83 12.98 -3.77
C LYS A 37 3.34 11.88 -4.72
N LEU A 38 3.15 10.67 -4.19
CA LEU A 38 2.81 9.48 -4.98
C LEU A 38 1.44 8.95 -4.57
N TRP A 39 1.36 8.25 -3.43
CA TRP A 39 0.16 7.52 -3.01
C TRP A 39 -0.98 8.43 -2.61
N GLY A 40 -0.68 9.43 -1.77
CA GLY A 40 -1.60 10.46 -1.31
C GLY A 40 -1.98 11.53 -2.33
N SER A 41 -1.49 11.43 -3.56
CA SER A 41 -1.64 12.50 -4.54
C SER A 41 -3.07 12.59 -5.09
N GLU A 42 -3.51 13.78 -5.45
CA GLU A 42 -4.76 13.99 -6.20
C GLU A 42 -4.78 13.21 -7.52
N HIS A 43 -3.60 12.97 -8.10
CA HIS A 43 -3.47 12.19 -9.31
C HIS A 43 -3.81 10.71 -9.09
N ALA A 44 -3.35 10.10 -7.99
CA ALA A 44 -3.77 8.75 -7.62
C ALA A 44 -5.30 8.67 -7.39
N ARG A 45 -5.91 9.70 -6.78
CA ARG A 45 -7.38 9.81 -6.65
C ARG A 45 -8.08 9.88 -8.00
N ALA A 46 -7.55 10.69 -8.92
CA ALA A 46 -8.11 10.87 -10.26
C ALA A 46 -8.06 9.59 -11.11
N LEU A 47 -7.08 8.71 -10.87
CA LEU A 47 -7.02 7.38 -11.48
C LEU A 47 -8.05 6.40 -10.90
N GLY A 48 -8.68 6.74 -9.78
CA GLY A 48 -9.73 5.95 -9.13
C GLY A 48 -9.32 5.28 -7.83
N ALA A 49 -8.11 5.55 -7.31
CA ALA A 49 -7.70 5.07 -6.00
C ALA A 49 -8.51 5.74 -4.88
N ARG A 50 -8.84 4.96 -3.86
CA ARG A 50 -9.65 5.30 -2.69
C ARG A 50 -8.90 5.08 -1.37
N PHE A 51 -8.07 4.04 -1.28
CA PHE A 51 -7.33 3.69 -0.06
C PHE A 51 -5.99 4.42 0.03
N LEU A 52 -5.07 4.19 -0.93
CA LEU A 52 -3.73 4.80 -0.95
C LEU A 52 -3.75 6.33 -0.85
N PRO A 53 -4.73 7.05 -1.42
CA PRO A 53 -4.80 8.49 -1.23
C PRO A 53 -5.07 8.99 0.19
N GLY A 54 -5.50 8.11 1.10
CA GLY A 54 -5.62 8.40 2.52
C GLY A 54 -4.27 8.67 3.20
N LEU A 55 -3.18 8.12 2.64
CA LEU A 55 -1.82 8.29 3.17
C LEU A 55 -1.42 9.75 3.33
N ALA A 56 -1.91 10.65 2.47
CA ALA A 56 -1.64 12.09 2.58
C ALA A 56 -2.03 12.69 3.93
N ALA A 57 -2.98 12.08 4.65
CA ALA A 57 -3.48 12.58 5.94
C ALA A 57 -2.93 11.80 7.13
N ASP A 58 -2.87 10.46 7.04
CA ASP A 58 -2.50 9.60 8.17
C ASP A 58 -2.04 8.21 7.67
N ASP A 59 -1.58 7.35 8.58
CA ASP A 59 -1.32 5.94 8.32
C ASP A 59 -2.56 5.24 7.76
N LEU A 60 -2.34 4.34 6.81
CA LEU A 60 -3.41 3.62 6.14
C LEU A 60 -3.60 2.25 6.78
N TYR A 61 -4.80 2.02 7.31
CA TYR A 61 -5.27 0.72 7.76
C TYR A 61 -6.33 0.20 6.80
N VAL A 62 -5.99 -0.85 6.04
CA VAL A 62 -6.95 -1.61 5.24
C VAL A 62 -7.42 -2.80 6.08
N GLN A 63 -8.71 -2.82 6.40
CA GLN A 63 -9.31 -3.87 7.22
C GLN A 63 -9.42 -5.20 6.45
N PRO A 64 -9.48 -6.36 7.13
CA PRO A 64 -9.61 -7.66 6.47
C PRO A 64 -10.76 -7.73 5.46
N GLU A 65 -11.89 -7.09 5.77
CA GLU A 65 -13.08 -7.01 4.92
C GLU A 65 -12.85 -6.20 3.62
N ASP A 66 -11.90 -5.26 3.62
CA ASP A 66 -11.63 -4.35 2.50
C ASP A 66 -10.48 -4.84 1.61
N ILE A 67 -9.82 -5.95 1.96
CA ILE A 67 -8.61 -6.42 1.26
C ILE A 67 -8.86 -6.72 -0.23
N GLU A 68 -10.02 -7.26 -0.60
CA GLU A 68 -10.31 -7.52 -2.01
C GLU A 68 -10.45 -6.22 -2.81
N GLU A 69 -11.08 -5.19 -2.23
CA GLU A 69 -11.19 -3.87 -2.87
C GLU A 69 -9.82 -3.20 -2.98
N PHE A 70 -8.99 -3.34 -1.96
CA PHE A 70 -7.63 -2.81 -1.96
C PHE A 70 -6.73 -3.51 -2.97
N LEU A 71 -6.85 -4.83 -3.15
CA LEU A 71 -6.16 -5.57 -4.20
C LEU A 71 -6.60 -5.11 -5.59
N ALA A 72 -7.89 -4.83 -5.78
CA ALA A 72 -8.39 -4.27 -7.03
C ALA A 72 -7.83 -2.86 -7.29
N GLU A 73 -7.68 -2.01 -6.27
CA GLU A 73 -6.99 -0.73 -6.38
C GLU A 73 -5.51 -0.90 -6.75
N CYS A 74 -4.80 -1.83 -6.11
CA CYS A 74 -3.40 -2.11 -6.43
C CYS A 74 -3.25 -2.55 -7.91
N GLU A 75 -4.15 -3.40 -8.38
CA GLU A 75 -4.18 -3.85 -9.78
C GLU A 75 -4.47 -2.70 -10.75
N LEU A 76 -5.41 -1.81 -10.40
CA LEU A 76 -5.69 -0.60 -11.17
C LEU A 76 -4.43 0.25 -11.30
N LEU A 77 -3.78 0.59 -10.18
CA LEU A 77 -2.61 1.46 -10.19
C LEU A 77 -1.39 0.83 -10.87
N ARG A 78 -1.32 -0.51 -10.89
CA ARG A 78 -0.29 -1.25 -11.64
C ARG A 78 -0.36 -0.95 -13.14
N GLY A 79 -1.55 -0.66 -13.67
CA GLY A 79 -1.73 -0.21 -15.06
C GLY A 79 -1.26 1.23 -15.33
N HIS A 80 -0.96 2.01 -14.28
CA HIS A 80 -0.66 3.45 -14.37
C HIS A 80 0.69 3.83 -13.74
N THR A 81 1.61 2.88 -13.54
CA THR A 81 2.91 3.14 -12.88
C THR A 81 3.76 4.19 -13.58
N ALA A 82 3.72 4.23 -14.91
CA ALA A 82 4.41 5.26 -15.70
C ALA A 82 3.84 6.66 -15.43
N GLU A 83 2.52 6.79 -15.44
CA GLU A 83 1.80 8.06 -15.24
C GLU A 83 2.03 8.60 -13.81
N LEU A 84 1.90 7.73 -12.82
CA LEU A 84 2.21 8.01 -11.42
C LEU A 84 3.65 8.47 -11.24
N GLY A 85 4.61 7.80 -11.89
CA GLY A 85 6.02 8.18 -11.84
C GLY A 85 6.28 9.58 -12.39
N VAL A 86 5.70 9.92 -13.54
CA VAL A 86 5.80 11.26 -14.14
C VAL A 86 5.26 12.31 -13.17
N HIS A 87 4.08 12.09 -12.59
CA HIS A 87 3.46 13.04 -11.67
C HIS A 87 4.26 13.21 -10.36
N SER A 88 4.77 12.12 -9.79
CA SER A 88 5.47 12.15 -8.51
C SER A 88 6.95 12.55 -8.63
N GLY A 89 7.51 12.55 -9.84
CA GLY A 89 8.95 12.70 -10.09
C GLY A 89 9.78 11.47 -9.74
N TYR A 90 9.14 10.30 -9.60
CA TYR A 90 9.83 9.02 -9.41
C TYR A 90 9.91 8.26 -10.72
N ARG A 91 10.90 7.37 -10.83
CA ARG A 91 10.98 6.47 -11.97
C ARG A 91 9.86 5.42 -11.88
N GLU A 92 9.35 4.99 -13.03
CA GLU A 92 8.31 3.96 -13.11
C GLU A 92 8.71 2.67 -12.40
N ASP A 93 9.95 2.22 -12.54
CA ASP A 93 10.46 1.00 -11.90
C ASP A 93 10.44 1.09 -10.38
N TYR A 94 10.71 2.27 -9.82
CA TYR A 94 10.55 2.53 -8.40
C TYR A 94 9.08 2.44 -7.99
N VAL A 95 8.16 3.09 -8.72
CA VAL A 95 6.73 3.06 -8.40
C VAL A 95 6.18 1.63 -8.46
N ALA A 96 6.52 0.89 -9.52
CA ALA A 96 6.11 -0.49 -9.71
C ALA A 96 6.64 -1.41 -8.60
N ALA A 97 7.91 -1.24 -8.19
CA ALA A 97 8.48 -2.03 -7.10
C ALA A 97 7.77 -1.78 -5.76
N ARG A 98 7.54 -0.51 -5.40
CA ARG A 98 6.83 -0.16 -4.15
C ARG A 98 5.37 -0.64 -4.16
N LEU A 99 4.69 -0.52 -5.30
CA LEU A 99 3.33 -1.06 -5.44
C LEU A 99 3.31 -2.59 -5.33
N ALA A 100 4.32 -3.28 -5.87
CA ALA A 100 4.46 -4.72 -5.74
C ALA A 100 4.68 -5.16 -4.28
N ASP A 101 5.44 -4.38 -3.51
CA ASP A 101 5.66 -4.60 -2.07
C ASP A 101 4.33 -4.47 -1.30
N ILE A 102 3.55 -3.41 -1.55
CA ILE A 102 2.21 -3.23 -0.99
C ILE A 102 1.26 -4.38 -1.40
N THR A 103 1.28 -4.76 -2.67
CA THR A 103 0.42 -5.84 -3.21
C THR A 103 0.76 -7.17 -2.55
N ARG A 104 2.04 -7.47 -2.31
CA ARG A 104 2.48 -8.70 -1.63
C ARG A 104 1.95 -8.75 -0.19
N ALA A 105 2.01 -7.64 0.54
CA ALA A 105 1.45 -7.55 1.88
C ALA A 105 -0.07 -7.74 1.89
N ALA A 106 -0.79 -7.21 0.89
CA ALA A 106 -2.24 -7.40 0.74
C ALA A 106 -2.61 -8.86 0.38
N LEU A 107 -1.86 -9.50 -0.52
CA LEU A 107 -2.05 -10.92 -0.85
C LEU A 107 -1.81 -11.82 0.37
N ARG A 108 -0.81 -11.48 1.19
CA ARG A 108 -0.56 -12.16 2.45
C ARG A 108 -1.71 -11.94 3.43
N ALA A 109 -2.17 -10.70 3.60
CA ALA A 109 -3.31 -10.35 4.44
C ALA A 109 -4.54 -11.18 4.07
N ARG A 110 -4.87 -11.27 2.77
CA ARG A 110 -5.93 -12.15 2.26
C ARG A 110 -5.76 -13.61 2.69
N SER A 111 -4.55 -14.15 2.58
CA SER A 111 -4.28 -15.57 2.91
C SER A 111 -4.44 -15.90 4.39
N VAL A 112 -4.25 -14.93 5.28
CA VAL A 112 -4.30 -15.10 6.75
C VAL A 112 -5.58 -14.54 7.38
N GLY A 113 -6.50 -13.98 6.58
CA GLY A 113 -7.69 -13.28 7.09
C GLY A 113 -7.35 -12.01 7.86
N GLY A 114 -6.25 -11.35 7.48
CA GLY A 114 -5.71 -10.15 8.11
C GLY A 114 -5.94 -8.88 7.29
N GLY A 115 -5.39 -7.76 7.76
CA GLY A 115 -5.40 -6.46 7.10
C GLY A 115 -4.00 -5.99 6.69
N VAL A 116 -3.92 -4.78 6.13
CA VAL A 116 -2.66 -4.12 5.74
C VAL A 116 -2.51 -2.80 6.46
N LEU A 117 -1.32 -2.54 7.00
CA LEU A 117 -0.90 -1.25 7.54
C LEU A 117 0.17 -0.65 6.63
N VAL A 118 0.02 0.61 6.24
CA VAL A 118 1.07 1.42 5.60
C VAL A 118 1.36 2.66 6.45
N TRP A 119 2.61 2.85 6.89
CA TRP A 119 3.00 3.85 7.90
C TRP A 119 4.41 4.41 7.68
#